data_AF-A0A814UXT6-F1
#
_entry.id   AF-A0A814UXT6-F1
#
_cell.length_a   1.000
_cell.length_b   1.000
_cell.length_c   1.000
_cell.angle_alpha   90.00
_cell.angle_beta   90.00
_cell.angle_gamma   90.00
#
_symmetry.space_group_name_H-M   'P 1'
#
loop_
_entity.id
_entity.type
_entity.pdbx_description
1 polymer ?
#
loop_
_entity_poly.entity_id
_entity_poly.type
_entity_poly.pdbx_seq_one_letter_code
_entity_poly.pdbx_strand_id
1 'polypeptide(L)'
;MFEVLFAVRKDKFKTDPAIQLSLDLIDKNEQHTHMITLDDPCECATMLDVFQYDEQCEENEAKYKEIRKTSLHENSNNEDESSSASSNNDEEEQQFNHLRKVLIDLSISVSQDKIIFRITPSFTNEGTKSDTIHHL
;
A
#
# COMPACT_ATOMS: atom_id res chain seq x y z
N MET A 1 -33.27 20.33 -12.99
CA MET A 1 -31.82 20.26 -13.24
C MET A 1 -31.24 21.59 -13.72
N PHE A 2 -31.78 22.21 -14.78
CA PHE A 2 -31.30 23.51 -15.29
C PHE A 2 -31.43 24.68 -14.30
N GLU A 3 -32.55 24.78 -13.58
CA GLU A 3 -32.77 25.83 -12.57
C GLU A 3 -31.72 25.84 -11.44
N VAL A 4 -31.24 24.65 -11.05
CA VAL A 4 -30.17 24.49 -10.06
C VAL A 4 -28.85 25.06 -10.58
N LEU A 5 -28.51 24.81 -11.85
CA LEU A 5 -27.31 25.41 -12.47
C LEU A 5 -27.40 26.94 -12.51
N PHE A 6 -28.59 27.50 -12.72
CA PHE A 6 -28.81 28.94 -12.67
C PHE A 6 -28.64 29.51 -11.26
N ALA A 7 -29.09 28.80 -10.24
CA ALA A 7 -28.87 29.19 -8.85
C ALA A 7 -27.36 29.19 -8.51
N VAL A 8 -26.64 28.11 -8.82
CA VAL A 8 -25.18 27.99 -8.60
C VAL A 8 -24.40 29.09 -9.32
N ARG A 9 -24.77 29.40 -10.57
CA ARG A 9 -24.14 30.50 -11.33
C ARG A 9 -24.44 31.87 -10.72
N LYS A 10 -25.68 32.13 -10.27
CA LYS A 10 -26.05 33.38 -9.58
C LYS A 10 -25.28 33.54 -8.26
N ASP A 11 -25.07 32.44 -7.55
CA ASP A 11 -24.29 32.40 -6.32
C ASP A 11 -22.78 32.42 -6.57
N LYS A 12 -22.33 32.49 -7.82
CA LYS A 12 -20.91 32.57 -8.22
C LYS A 12 -20.06 31.41 -7.69
N PHE A 13 -20.64 30.20 -7.63
CA PHE A 13 -19.92 28.99 -7.21
C PHE A 13 -19.31 29.07 -5.79
N LYS A 14 -19.93 29.82 -4.87
CA LYS A 14 -19.43 29.99 -3.48
C LYS A 14 -19.21 28.66 -2.75
N THR A 15 -20.03 27.65 -3.03
CA THR A 15 -19.96 26.31 -2.42
C THR A 15 -18.98 25.38 -3.12
N ASP A 16 -18.61 25.69 -4.37
CA ASP A 16 -17.85 24.84 -5.27
C ASP A 16 -16.62 25.61 -5.80
N PRO A 17 -15.63 25.91 -4.94
CA PRO A 17 -14.41 26.59 -5.35
C PRO A 17 -13.65 25.74 -6.38
N ALA A 18 -12.99 26.40 -7.34
CA ALA A 18 -12.26 25.73 -8.42
C ALA A 18 -11.14 24.80 -7.90
N ILE A 19 -10.46 25.22 -6.83
CA ILE A 19 -9.43 24.45 -6.12
C ILE A 19 -9.65 24.70 -4.62
N GLN A 20 -9.64 23.64 -3.82
CA GLN A 20 -9.68 23.79 -2.36
C GLN A 20 -8.32 24.27 -1.86
N LEU A 21 -8.28 25.20 -0.89
CA LEU A 21 -7.03 25.81 -0.42
C LEU A 21 -6.00 24.79 0.10
N SER A 22 -6.45 23.67 0.67
CA SER A 22 -5.55 22.59 1.12
C SER A 22 -4.90 21.79 -0.02
N LEU A 23 -5.38 21.95 -1.25
CA LEU A 23 -4.92 21.23 -2.43
C LEU A 23 -4.10 22.12 -3.39
N ASP A 24 -3.97 23.43 -3.10
CA ASP A 24 -3.16 24.36 -3.88
C ASP A 24 -1.68 24.28 -3.45
N LEU A 25 -1.02 23.17 -3.84
CA LEU A 25 0.33 22.81 -3.40
C LEU A 25 1.42 23.05 -4.45
N ILE A 26 1.03 23.33 -5.71
CA ILE A 26 1.93 23.39 -6.85
C ILE A 26 2.00 24.82 -7.34
N ASP A 27 3.20 25.31 -7.59
CA ASP A 27 3.39 26.63 -8.19
C ASP A 27 2.84 26.67 -9.63
N LYS A 28 2.18 27.78 -9.99
CA LYS A 28 1.54 27.94 -11.31
C LYS A 28 2.49 27.76 -12.49
N ASN A 29 3.78 28.02 -12.29
CA ASN A 29 4.81 27.88 -13.32
C ASN A 29 5.28 26.42 -13.49
N GLU A 30 5.07 25.59 -12.48
CA GLU A 30 5.43 24.16 -12.47
C GLU A 30 4.26 23.25 -12.86
N GLN A 31 3.05 23.81 -12.92
CA GLN A 31 1.86 23.10 -13.38
C GLN A 31 1.93 22.80 -14.89
N HIS A 32 1.91 21.52 -15.24
CA HIS A 32 1.80 21.09 -16.64
C HIS A 32 0.35 20.71 -16.98
N THR A 33 -0.22 21.33 -18.03
CA THR A 33 -1.61 21.08 -18.47
C THR A 33 -1.62 20.29 -19.77
N HIS A 34 -2.10 19.04 -19.71
CA HIS A 34 -2.26 18.20 -20.90
C HIS A 34 -3.54 18.59 -21.66
N MET A 35 -3.41 18.79 -22.97
CA MET A 35 -4.55 19.07 -23.86
C MET A 35 -4.97 17.78 -24.56
N ILE A 36 -6.02 17.15 -24.06
CA ILE A 36 -6.56 15.88 -24.59
C ILE A 36 -7.98 16.12 -25.06
N THR A 37 -8.31 15.72 -26.28
CA THR A 37 -9.68 15.82 -26.82
C THR A 37 -10.45 14.51 -26.60
N LEU A 38 -11.78 14.55 -26.74
CA LEU A 38 -12.62 13.37 -26.54
C LEU A 38 -12.51 12.34 -27.67
N ASP A 39 -12.12 12.79 -28.86
CA ASP A 39 -11.98 11.94 -30.04
C ASP A 39 -10.59 11.28 -30.12
N ASP A 40 -9.64 11.73 -29.29
CA ASP A 40 -8.29 11.20 -29.27
C ASP A 40 -8.28 9.77 -28.69
N PRO A 41 -7.57 8.83 -29.32
CA PRO A 41 -7.37 7.51 -28.74
C PRO A 41 -6.51 7.64 -27.48
N CYS A 42 -7.07 7.25 -26.32
CA CYS A 42 -6.33 7.17 -25.07
C CYS A 42 -5.81 5.74 -24.89
N GLU A 43 -4.49 5.55 -24.93
CA GLU A 43 -3.87 4.26 -24.65
C GLU A 43 -3.79 4.06 -23.13
N CYS A 44 -4.65 3.18 -22.60
CA CYS A 44 -4.52 2.76 -21.21
C CYS A 44 -3.31 1.82 -21.08
N ALA A 45 -2.26 2.28 -20.41
CA ALA A 45 -1.05 1.50 -20.14
C ALA A 45 -1.25 0.44 -19.03
N THR A 46 -2.33 -0.35 -19.10
CA THR A 46 -2.73 -1.34 -18.08
C THR A 46 -1.67 -2.40 -17.79
N MET A 47 -0.75 -2.63 -18.72
CA MET A 47 0.38 -3.54 -18.50
C MET A 47 1.33 -3.05 -17.39
N LEU A 48 1.37 -1.75 -17.09
CA LEU A 48 2.17 -1.19 -16.00
C LEU A 48 1.63 -1.55 -14.61
N ASP A 49 0.35 -1.93 -14.51
CA ASP A 49 -0.27 -2.34 -13.24
C ASP A 49 0.08 -3.79 -12.85
N VAL A 50 0.70 -4.55 -13.76
CA VAL A 50 1.07 -5.96 -13.57
C VAL A 50 2.58 -6.06 -13.38
N PHE A 51 3.02 -6.76 -12.32
CA PHE A 51 4.43 -7.03 -12.12
C PHE A 51 5.00 -7.84 -13.28
N GLN A 52 6.04 -7.30 -13.90
CA GLN A 52 6.78 -7.92 -14.97
C GLN A 52 8.27 -7.89 -14.64
N TYR A 53 9.00 -8.89 -15.14
CA TYR A 53 10.45 -8.92 -14.98
C TYR A 53 11.09 -7.89 -15.91
N ASP A 54 11.95 -7.04 -15.35
CA ASP A 54 12.72 -6.03 -16.07
C ASP A 54 14.22 -6.39 -15.98
N GLU A 55 14.85 -6.66 -17.12
CA GLU A 55 16.29 -6.92 -17.21
C GLU A 55 17.12 -5.68 -16.81
N GLN A 56 16.55 -4.48 -16.93
CA GLN A 56 17.19 -3.21 -16.62
C GLN A 56 16.77 -2.66 -15.24
N CYS A 57 16.21 -3.50 -14.37
CA CYS A 57 15.70 -3.09 -13.06
C CYS A 57 16.74 -2.28 -12.26
N GLU A 58 17.99 -2.74 -12.18
CA GLU A 58 19.06 -2.06 -11.43
C GLU A 58 19.36 -0.65 -11.96
N GLU A 59 19.41 -0.48 -13.28
CA GLU A 59 19.64 0.83 -13.90
C GLU A 59 18.44 1.77 -13.71
N ASN A 60 17.23 1.23 -13.83
CA ASN A 60 16.00 1.99 -13.67
C ASN A 60 15.82 2.46 -12.23
N GLU A 61 16.07 1.59 -11.23
CA GLU A 61 16.07 1.96 -9.81
C GLU A 61 17.07 3.09 -9.51
N ALA A 62 18.28 3.03 -10.07
CA ALA A 62 19.28 4.08 -9.91
C ALA A 62 18.80 5.43 -10.46
N LYS A 63 18.21 5.45 -11.67
CA LYS A 63 17.63 6.67 -12.28
C LYS A 63 16.48 7.22 -11.45
N TYR A 64 15.57 6.37 -10.96
CA TYR A 64 14.47 6.80 -10.09
C TYR A 64 14.97 7.38 -8.77
N LYS A 65 16.04 6.83 -8.19
CA LYS A 65 16.65 7.36 -6.95
C LYS A 65 17.22 8.76 -7.16
N GLU A 66 17.83 9.01 -8.31
CA GLU A 66 18.33 10.35 -8.67
C GLU A 66 17.18 11.34 -8.83
N ILE A 67 16.14 10.98 -9.60
CA ILE A 67 14.95 11.83 -9.81
C ILE A 67 14.23 12.12 -8.49
N ARG A 68 14.09 11.11 -7.62
CA ARG A 68 13.49 11.29 -6.28
C ARG A 68 14.24 12.37 -5.49
N LYS A 69 15.59 12.33 -5.50
CA LYS A 69 16.43 13.28 -4.79
C LYS A 69 16.27 14.70 -5.34
N THR A 70 16.19 14.86 -6.66
CA THR A 70 16.04 16.18 -7.29
C THR A 70 14.65 16.76 -7.04
N SER A 71 13.58 15.97 -7.15
CA SER A 71 12.20 16.45 -6.96
C SER A 71 11.90 16.86 -5.53
N LEU A 72 12.39 16.13 -4.53
CA LEU A 72 12.14 16.41 -3.11
C LEU A 72 13.07 17.50 -2.55
N HIS A 73 13.95 18.11 -3.35
CA HIS A 73 14.92 19.12 -2.92
C HIS A 73 15.63 18.72 -1.60
N GLU A 74 15.95 17.43 -1.40
CA GLU A 74 16.69 16.89 -0.24
C GLU A 74 18.17 17.38 -0.20
N ASN A 75 18.46 18.53 -0.80
CA ASN A 75 19.73 19.24 -0.73
C ASN A 75 19.70 20.40 0.30
N SER A 76 18.59 20.58 1.04
CA SER A 76 18.56 21.48 2.20
C SER A 76 19.12 20.77 3.42
N ASN A 77 20.40 21.06 3.71
CA ASN A 77 21.15 20.81 4.95
C ASN A 77 21.51 19.36 5.29
N ASN A 78 22.62 18.89 4.73
CA ASN A 78 23.54 17.98 5.42
C ASN A 78 24.92 18.64 5.54
N GLU A 79 24.98 19.80 6.19
CA GLU A 79 26.21 20.40 6.74
C GLU A 79 26.09 20.51 8.27
N ASP A 80 25.80 19.39 8.93
CA ASP A 80 26.08 19.21 10.36
C ASP A 80 26.24 17.72 10.67
N GLU A 81 27.14 17.05 9.94
CA GLU A 81 27.65 15.73 10.32
C GLU A 81 28.92 15.89 11.18
N SER A 82 28.74 16.40 12.40
CA SER A 82 29.69 16.21 13.50
C SER A 82 29.01 16.39 14.84
N SER A 83 28.24 15.39 15.27
CA SER A 83 28.43 14.80 16.61
C SER A 83 27.54 13.57 16.83
N SER A 84 28.17 12.53 17.36
CA SER A 84 27.59 11.32 17.94
C SER A 84 27.38 10.13 16.98
N ALA A 85 28.51 9.53 16.61
CA ALA A 85 28.57 8.07 16.60
C ALA A 85 28.06 7.53 17.95
N SER A 86 26.97 6.77 17.94
CA SER A 86 26.91 5.43 18.53
C SER A 86 25.46 4.95 18.68
N SER A 87 25.16 3.81 18.07
CA SER A 87 24.17 2.83 18.53
C SER A 87 22.69 3.16 18.36
N ASN A 88 22.15 3.03 17.14
CA ASN A 88 20.71 2.77 16.92
C ASN A 88 20.39 1.80 15.76
N ASN A 89 21.41 1.18 15.15
CA ASN A 89 21.19 0.25 14.03
C ASN A 89 20.73 -1.16 14.49
N ASP A 90 20.94 -1.48 15.77
CA ASP A 90 20.57 -2.79 16.32
C ASP A 90 19.06 -2.93 16.60
N GLU A 91 18.32 -1.83 16.77
CA GLU A 91 16.88 -1.89 17.09
C GLU A 91 16.02 -2.16 15.85
N GLU A 92 16.37 -1.58 14.69
CA GLU A 92 15.62 -1.79 13.44
C GLU A 92 15.81 -3.23 12.90
N GLU A 93 17.03 -3.77 13.00
CA GLU A 93 17.31 -5.15 12.60
C GLU A 93 16.63 -6.16 13.55
N GLN A 94 16.56 -5.86 14.85
CA GLN A 94 15.78 -6.66 15.80
C GLN A 94 14.28 -6.62 15.51
N GLN A 95 13.73 -5.45 15.15
CA GLN A 95 12.32 -5.33 14.76
C GLN A 95 12.03 -6.09 13.46
N PHE A 96 12.89 -5.99 12.45
CA PHE A 96 12.74 -6.75 11.20
C PHE A 96 12.78 -8.27 11.44
N ASN A 97 13.73 -8.74 12.25
CA ASN A 97 13.83 -10.15 12.61
C ASN A 97 12.64 -10.61 13.46
N HIS A 98 12.11 -9.75 14.33
CA HIS A 98 10.91 -10.04 15.12
C HIS A 98 9.67 -10.17 14.21
N LEU A 99 9.45 -9.22 13.29
CA LEU A 99 8.35 -9.28 12.33
C LEU A 99 8.45 -10.51 11.44
N ARG A 100 9.65 -10.87 10.99
CA ARG A 100 9.89 -12.08 10.20
C ARG A 100 9.55 -13.36 10.97
N LYS A 101 9.88 -13.41 12.26
CA LYS A 101 9.55 -14.52 13.15
C LYS A 101 8.03 -14.66 13.36
N VAL A 102 7.34 -13.55 13.61
CA VAL A 102 5.87 -13.51 13.74
C VAL A 102 5.18 -13.99 12.45
N LEU A 103 5.69 -13.60 11.29
CA LEU A 103 5.14 -13.98 9.99
C LEU A 103 5.32 -15.47 9.69
N ILE A 104 6.47 -16.04 10.09
CA ILE A 104 6.75 -17.48 10.01
C ILE A 104 5.83 -18.26 10.97
N ASP A 105 5.71 -17.84 12.24
CA ASP A 105 4.87 -18.51 13.24
C ASP A 105 3.38 -18.51 12.84
N LEU A 106 2.90 -17.41 12.24
CA LEU A 106 1.55 -17.30 11.70
C LEU A 106 1.35 -18.25 10.51
N SER A 107 2.34 -18.36 9.61
CA SER A 107 2.28 -19.27 8.46
C SER A 107 2.27 -20.76 8.87
N ILE A 108 3.01 -21.10 9.93
CA ILE A 108 3.07 -22.45 10.49
C ILE A 108 1.75 -22.78 11.19
N SER A 109 1.21 -21.86 12.00
CA SER A 109 -0.07 -22.05 12.70
C SER A 109 -1.23 -22.25 11.72
N VAL A 110 -1.32 -21.43 10.67
CA VAL A 110 -2.34 -21.61 9.61
C VAL A 110 -2.16 -22.93 8.86
N SER A 111 -0.92 -23.41 8.71
CA SER A 111 -0.64 -24.70 8.10
C SER A 111 -1.04 -25.87 9.03
N GLN A 112 -0.82 -25.74 10.34
CA GLN A 112 -1.26 -26.71 11.34
C GLN A 112 -2.79 -26.77 11.44
N ASP A 113 -3.49 -25.64 11.44
CA ASP A 113 -4.96 -25.60 11.46
C ASP A 113 -5.57 -26.24 10.20
N LYS A 114 -4.95 -26.03 9.03
CA LYS A 114 -5.34 -26.70 7.78
C LYS A 114 -5.09 -28.21 7.82
N ILE A 115 -4.06 -28.66 8.52
CA ILE A 115 -3.76 -30.09 8.71
C ILE A 115 -4.73 -30.69 9.75
N ILE A 116 -4.99 -30.00 10.86
CA ILE A 116 -5.95 -30.40 11.90
C ILE A 116 -7.35 -30.55 11.30
N PHE A 117 -7.80 -29.60 10.47
CA PHE A 117 -9.10 -29.69 9.78
C PHE A 117 -9.22 -30.92 8.86
N ARG A 118 -8.11 -31.37 8.28
CA ARG A 118 -8.08 -32.56 7.41
C ARG A 118 -7.95 -33.87 8.19
N ILE A 119 -7.40 -33.83 9.40
CA ILE A 119 -7.15 -35.02 10.24
C ILE A 119 -8.29 -35.28 11.22
N THR A 120 -9.04 -34.27 11.69
CA THR A 120 -10.24 -34.49 12.51
C THR A 120 -11.27 -35.29 11.71
N PRO A 121 -11.50 -36.58 12.02
CA PRO A 121 -12.60 -37.30 11.44
C PRO A 121 -13.87 -36.70 12.04
N SER A 122 -14.90 -36.53 11.21
CA SER A 122 -16.25 -36.15 11.60
C SER A 122 -16.74 -36.97 12.80
N PHE A 123 -16.48 -36.47 14.01
CA PHE A 123 -17.05 -36.98 15.25
C PHE A 123 -18.39 -36.27 15.46
N THR A 124 -19.32 -36.50 14.53
CA THR A 124 -20.73 -36.44 14.87
C THR A 124 -21.04 -37.75 15.59
N ASN A 125 -21.19 -37.71 16.91
CA ASN A 125 -21.93 -38.76 17.58
C ASN A 125 -22.99 -38.14 18.49
N GLU A 126 -24.16 -37.99 17.89
CA GLU A 126 -25.47 -37.99 18.54
C GLU A 126 -25.51 -39.16 19.54
N GLY A 127 -25.93 -38.90 20.77
CA GLY A 127 -25.81 -39.87 21.85
C GLY A 127 -26.63 -41.14 21.66
N THR A 128 -26.11 -42.26 22.17
CA THR A 128 -26.92 -43.30 22.80
C THR A 128 -26.19 -43.85 24.02
N LYS A 129 -26.87 -43.79 25.16
CA LYS A 129 -26.54 -44.51 26.40
C LYS A 129 -26.64 -46.00 26.15
N SER A 130 -25.71 -46.79 26.70
CA SER A 130 -25.98 -47.89 27.63
C SER A 130 -24.86 -48.93 27.57
N ASP A 131 -24.22 -49.16 28.73
CA ASP A 131 -23.87 -50.45 29.31
C ASP A 131 -23.43 -51.60 28.38
N THR A 132 -22.20 -52.07 28.59
CA THR A 132 -21.94 -53.36 29.25
C THR A 132 -20.44 -53.62 29.26
N ILE A 133 -19.86 -53.58 30.47
CA ILE A 133 -18.58 -54.21 30.79
C ILE A 133 -18.83 -55.72 30.82
N HIS A 134 -18.12 -56.50 30.01
CA HIS A 134 -17.82 -57.90 30.35
C HIS A 134 -16.41 -58.28 29.89
N HIS A 135 -15.56 -58.46 30.90
CA HIS A 135 -14.48 -59.43 31.03
C HIS A 135 -14.20 -60.34 29.82
N LEU A 136 -12.97 -60.26 29.31
CA LEU A 136 -11.91 -61.28 29.45
C LEU A 136 -10.58 -60.71 28.97
#